data_AF-A0A367XR35-F1
#
_entry.id   AF-A0A367XR35-F1
#
_cell.length_a   1.000
_cell.length_b   1.000
_cell.length_c   1.000
_cell.angle_alpha   90.00
_cell.angle_beta   90.00
_cell.angle_gamma   90.00
#
_symmetry.space_group_name_H-M   'P 1'
#
loop_
_entity.id
_entity.type
_entity.pdbx_description
1 polymer ?
#
loop_
_entity_poly.entity_id
_entity_poly.type
_entity_poly.pdbx_seq_one_letter_code
_entity_poly.pdbx_strand_id
1 'polypeptide(L)'
;MTISQTIWQYLAANDYWKEAVLVFSSLKDDEDARDAIRDLIISKIQYIKSSSVDKEKYVTTVLKLPREIIYEAVAIQKNKEKDYWGECEAYIEVSLWANAHTVIVDHLGPTTVISNSDGDKSHLEDIIKKFPSSGLIIPDWNKGAGIYEKYLSLLKDEGESLKDLEFLLSYLPFAKAESFEQKVPWIWCLRKWVTRFLKTPSLILPRNRRC
;
A
#
# COMPACT_ATOMS: atom_id res chain seq x y z
N MET A 1 -7.32 12.72 -35.40
CA MET A 1 -6.12 11.87 -35.28
C MET A 1 -4.95 12.67 -35.82
N THR A 2 -4.11 13.22 -34.95
CA THR A 2 -2.93 13.99 -35.35
C THR A 2 -1.83 13.03 -35.80
N ILE A 3 -1.03 13.42 -36.80
CA ILE A 3 0.04 12.59 -37.40
C ILE A 3 0.99 12.02 -36.31
N SER A 4 1.20 12.77 -35.23
CA SER A 4 2.01 12.35 -34.09
C SER A 4 1.44 11.11 -33.35
N GLN A 5 0.11 10.99 -33.23
CA GLN A 5 -0.53 9.84 -32.58
C GLN A 5 -0.34 8.55 -33.39
N THR A 6 -0.44 8.63 -34.72
CA THR A 6 -0.25 7.46 -35.60
C THR A 6 1.21 7.00 -35.64
N ILE A 7 2.15 7.96 -35.65
CA ILE A 7 3.60 7.66 -35.61
C ILE A 7 3.94 6.97 -34.28
N TRP A 8 3.38 7.46 -33.18
CA TRP A 8 3.59 6.85 -31.88
C TRP A 8 3.10 5.39 -31.84
N GLN A 9 1.85 5.12 -32.26
CA GLN A 9 1.29 3.77 -32.26
C GLN A 9 2.17 2.80 -33.07
N TYR A 10 2.67 3.27 -34.20
CA TYR A 10 3.61 2.50 -35.02
C TYR A 10 4.93 2.22 -34.28
N LEU A 11 5.55 3.21 -33.65
CA LEU A 11 6.80 3.03 -32.90
C LEU A 11 6.63 2.09 -31.70
N ALA A 12 5.53 2.26 -30.94
CA ALA A 12 5.19 1.40 -29.82
C ALA A 12 4.99 -0.06 -30.24
N ALA A 13 4.35 -0.29 -31.39
CA ALA A 13 4.15 -1.63 -31.95
C ALA A 13 5.44 -2.29 -32.45
N ASN A 14 6.44 -1.51 -32.86
CA ASN A 14 7.73 -2.01 -33.36
C ASN A 14 8.83 -2.03 -32.28
N ASP A 15 8.46 -2.01 -30.99
CA ASP A 15 9.37 -2.01 -29.83
C ASP A 15 10.32 -0.81 -29.68
N TYR A 16 10.12 0.27 -30.45
CA TYR A 16 10.86 1.53 -30.35
C TYR A 16 10.25 2.45 -29.27
N TRP A 17 10.20 1.94 -28.04
CA TRP A 17 9.52 2.62 -26.94
C TRP A 17 10.22 3.90 -26.46
N LYS A 18 11.54 4.04 -26.66
CA LYS A 18 12.29 5.25 -26.25
C LYS A 18 11.97 6.43 -27.17
N GLU A 19 11.95 6.16 -28.46
CA GLU A 19 11.59 7.10 -29.52
C GLU A 19 10.11 7.47 -29.42
N ALA A 20 9.26 6.49 -29.08
CA ALA A 20 7.85 6.71 -28.81
C ALA A 20 7.61 7.72 -27.67
N VAL A 21 8.37 7.63 -26.55
CA VAL A 21 8.31 8.62 -25.45
C VAL A 21 8.74 10.01 -25.92
N LEU A 22 9.78 10.10 -26.77
CA LEU A 22 10.22 11.39 -27.30
C LEU A 22 9.15 12.03 -28.19
N VAL A 23 8.47 11.25 -29.03
CA VAL A 23 7.36 11.74 -29.86
C VAL A 23 6.21 12.24 -28.97
N PHE A 24 5.92 11.59 -27.84
CA PHE A 24 4.92 12.10 -26.89
C PHE A 24 5.28 13.44 -26.28
N SER A 25 6.55 13.65 -25.93
CA SER A 25 7.01 14.94 -25.38
C SER A 25 6.85 16.12 -26.35
N SER A 26 6.59 15.84 -27.63
CA SER A 26 6.33 16.85 -28.67
C SER A 26 4.84 17.12 -28.91
N LEU A 27 3.93 16.42 -28.21
CA LEU A 27 2.51 16.69 -28.30
C LEU A 27 2.16 18.03 -27.65
N LYS A 28 1.04 18.61 -28.09
CA LYS A 28 0.55 19.92 -27.62
C LYS A 28 -0.37 19.80 -26.40
N ASP A 29 -0.85 18.60 -26.12
CA ASP A 29 -1.73 18.29 -25.00
C ASP A 29 -0.94 17.48 -23.97
N ASP A 30 -0.73 18.10 -22.81
CA ASP A 30 0.17 17.58 -21.77
C ASP A 30 -0.46 16.41 -20.99
N GLU A 31 -1.79 16.39 -20.83
CA GLU A 31 -2.49 15.34 -20.07
C GLU A 31 -2.56 14.04 -20.88
N ASP A 32 -2.99 14.12 -22.14
CA ASP A 32 -3.03 12.98 -23.07
C ASP A 32 -1.61 12.38 -23.28
N ALA A 33 -0.58 13.23 -23.32
CA ALA A 33 0.80 12.77 -23.43
C ALA A 33 1.26 12.04 -22.15
N ARG A 34 0.90 12.56 -20.98
CA ARG A 34 1.27 11.96 -19.68
C ARG A 34 0.67 10.57 -19.52
N ASP A 35 -0.63 10.42 -19.79
CA ASP A 35 -1.34 9.14 -19.65
C ASP A 35 -0.81 8.09 -20.62
N ALA A 36 -0.58 8.49 -21.87
CA ALA A 36 -0.08 7.55 -22.87
C ALA A 36 1.39 7.15 -22.64
N ILE A 37 2.23 8.06 -22.12
CA ILE A 37 3.58 7.73 -21.65
C ILE A 37 3.51 6.75 -20.47
N ARG A 38 2.61 7.01 -19.50
CA ARG A 38 2.41 6.16 -18.34
C ARG A 38 2.03 4.74 -18.75
N ASP A 39 1.05 4.59 -19.64
CA ASP A 39 0.61 3.28 -20.14
C ASP A 39 1.73 2.54 -20.89
N LEU A 40 2.49 3.25 -21.71
CA LEU A 40 3.64 2.68 -22.42
C LEU A 40 4.70 2.16 -21.42
N ILE A 41 5.03 2.96 -20.38
CA ILE A 41 5.99 2.57 -19.35
C ILE A 41 5.50 1.36 -18.56
N ILE A 42 4.22 1.33 -18.17
CA ILE A 42 3.60 0.17 -17.49
C ILE A 42 3.77 -1.09 -18.34
N SER A 43 3.56 -1.01 -19.66
CA SER A 43 3.71 -2.18 -20.55
C SER A 43 5.15 -2.67 -20.68
N LYS A 44 6.15 -1.78 -20.53
CA LYS A 44 7.57 -2.10 -20.72
C LYS A 44 8.37 -2.16 -19.42
N ILE A 45 7.74 -2.04 -18.26
CA ILE A 45 8.45 -1.95 -16.97
C ILE A 45 9.30 -3.19 -16.68
N GLN A 46 8.83 -4.38 -17.06
CA GLN A 46 9.60 -5.62 -16.97
C GLN A 46 10.91 -5.53 -17.76
N TYR A 47 10.89 -4.94 -18.97
CA TYR A 47 12.09 -4.73 -19.79
C TYR A 47 13.02 -3.65 -19.22
N ILE A 48 12.45 -2.61 -18.60
CA ILE A 48 13.21 -1.51 -17.98
C ILE A 48 13.98 -2.01 -16.75
N LYS A 49 13.36 -2.85 -15.91
CA LYS A 49 13.94 -3.36 -14.65
C LYS A 49 14.71 -4.69 -14.80
N SER A 50 14.45 -5.49 -15.84
CA SER A 50 15.15 -6.78 -16.06
C SER A 50 16.58 -6.66 -16.59
N SER A 51 16.96 -5.50 -17.11
CA SER A 51 18.28 -5.28 -17.67
C SER A 51 19.13 -4.43 -16.74
N SER A 52 20.45 -4.52 -16.90
CA SER A 52 21.46 -3.83 -16.09
C SER A 52 21.06 -2.39 -15.70
N VAL A 53 21.57 -1.95 -14.55
CA VAL A 53 21.40 -0.64 -13.88
C VAL A 53 21.43 0.57 -14.84
N ASP A 54 21.99 0.42 -16.03
CA ASP A 54 22.08 1.41 -17.09
C ASP A 54 20.72 1.83 -17.70
N LYS A 55 19.71 0.96 -17.74
CA LYS A 55 18.41 1.29 -18.37
C LYS A 55 17.55 2.22 -17.54
N GLU A 56 17.49 2.01 -16.22
CA GLU A 56 16.77 2.90 -15.31
C GLU A 56 17.43 4.29 -15.25
N LYS A 57 18.78 4.32 -15.23
CA LYS A 57 19.54 5.57 -15.34
C LYS A 57 19.24 6.27 -16.66
N TYR A 58 19.19 5.56 -17.79
CA TYR A 58 18.85 6.15 -19.08
C TYR A 58 17.45 6.79 -19.08
N VAL A 59 16.44 6.10 -18.55
CA VAL A 59 15.07 6.62 -18.46
C VAL A 59 15.01 7.89 -17.61
N THR A 60 15.72 7.91 -16.48
CA THR A 60 15.70 9.05 -15.55
C THR A 60 16.56 10.22 -16.04
N THR A 61 17.73 9.96 -16.63
CA THR A 61 18.72 10.99 -16.99
C THR A 61 18.57 11.50 -18.41
N VAL A 62 18.25 10.62 -19.37
CA VAL A 62 18.17 10.96 -20.80
C VAL A 62 16.75 11.32 -21.19
N LEU A 63 15.78 10.46 -20.84
CA LEU A 63 14.36 10.72 -21.13
C LEU A 63 13.72 11.70 -20.14
N LYS A 64 14.42 12.03 -19.03
CA LYS A 64 13.96 12.96 -17.98
C LYS A 64 12.57 12.61 -17.43
N LEU A 65 12.23 11.33 -17.39
CA LEU A 65 10.95 10.89 -16.85
C LEU A 65 10.95 10.98 -15.32
N PRO A 66 9.87 11.51 -14.71
CA PRO A 66 9.73 11.52 -13.26
C PRO A 66 9.84 10.11 -12.68
N ARG A 67 10.61 9.97 -11.60
CA ARG A 67 10.78 8.69 -10.89
C ARG A 67 9.45 8.12 -10.41
N GLU A 68 8.51 9.00 -10.07
CA GLU A 68 7.12 8.67 -9.69
C GLU A 68 6.45 7.73 -10.71
N ILE A 69 6.49 8.06 -12.00
CA ILE A 69 5.82 7.27 -13.05
C ILE A 69 6.46 5.89 -13.20
N ILE A 70 7.78 5.80 -13.04
CA ILE A 70 8.52 4.53 -13.14
C ILE A 70 8.13 3.61 -11.99
N TYR A 71 8.14 4.11 -10.76
CA TYR A 71 7.83 3.31 -9.58
C TYR A 71 6.35 3.00 -9.44
N GLU A 72 5.47 3.89 -9.91
CA GLU A 72 4.05 3.60 -10.07
C GLU A 72 3.83 2.42 -11.04
N ALA A 73 4.54 2.41 -12.18
CA ALA A 73 4.50 1.28 -13.10
C ALA A 73 5.06 -0.02 -12.47
N VAL A 74 6.11 0.07 -11.66
CA VAL A 74 6.62 -1.08 -10.89
C VAL A 74 5.56 -1.61 -9.94
N ALA A 75 4.90 -0.72 -9.19
CA ALA A 75 3.87 -1.10 -8.23
C ALA A 75 2.69 -1.80 -8.91
N ILE A 76 2.22 -1.29 -10.05
CA ILE A 76 1.15 -1.92 -10.85
C ILE A 76 1.58 -3.31 -11.34
N GLN A 77 2.83 -3.47 -11.79
CA GLN A 77 3.34 -4.77 -12.20
C GLN A 77 3.41 -5.76 -11.03
N LYS A 78 3.83 -5.30 -9.85
CA LYS A 78 3.88 -6.10 -8.63
C LYS A 78 2.50 -6.53 -8.15
N ASN A 79 1.51 -5.67 -8.28
CA ASN A 79 0.11 -6.03 -8.02
C ASN A 79 -0.37 -7.16 -8.96
N LYS A 80 -0.04 -7.10 -10.26
CA LYS A 80 -0.35 -8.19 -11.21
C LYS A 80 0.30 -9.53 -10.83
N GLU A 81 1.49 -9.47 -10.23
CA GLU A 81 2.22 -10.63 -9.68
C GLU A 81 1.70 -11.09 -8.31
N LYS A 82 0.73 -10.37 -7.73
CA LYS A 82 0.21 -10.54 -6.36
C LYS A 82 1.26 -10.34 -5.27
N ASP A 83 2.32 -9.60 -5.58
CA ASP A 83 3.36 -9.20 -4.65
C ASP A 83 3.00 -7.84 -4.02
N TYR A 84 2.08 -7.87 -3.05
CA TYR A 84 1.58 -6.66 -2.39
C TYR A 84 2.62 -5.96 -1.52
N TRP A 85 3.64 -6.70 -1.04
CA TRP A 85 4.75 -6.12 -0.28
C TRP A 85 5.63 -5.27 -1.19
N GLY A 86 6.05 -5.83 -2.33
CA GLY A 86 6.82 -5.11 -3.33
C GLY A 86 6.04 -3.94 -3.95
N GLU A 87 4.72 -4.06 -4.10
CA GLU A 87 3.84 -2.97 -4.52
C GLU A 87 3.88 -1.79 -3.53
N CYS A 88 3.71 -2.06 -2.24
CA CYS A 88 3.70 -1.03 -1.21
C CYS A 88 5.07 -0.35 -1.08
N GLU A 89 6.16 -1.13 -1.10
CA GLU A 89 7.52 -0.59 -1.05
C GLU A 89 7.84 0.32 -2.25
N ALA A 90 7.36 -0.05 -3.44
CA ALA A 90 7.52 0.78 -4.64
C ALA A 90 6.81 2.13 -4.50
N TYR A 91 5.61 2.18 -3.92
CA TYR A 91 4.90 3.44 -3.68
C TYR A 91 5.57 4.31 -2.60
N ILE A 92 6.14 3.69 -1.56
CA ILE A 92 6.85 4.41 -0.49
C ILE A 92 8.11 5.08 -1.01
N GLU A 93 8.85 4.42 -1.90
CA GLU A 93 10.09 4.97 -2.50
C GLU A 93 9.86 6.29 -3.25
N VAL A 94 8.65 6.50 -3.79
CA VAL A 94 8.26 7.73 -4.48
C VAL A 94 7.27 8.58 -3.69
N SER A 95 7.12 8.32 -2.39
CA SER A 95 6.26 9.11 -1.49
C SER A 95 4.79 9.18 -1.95
N LEU A 96 4.30 8.18 -2.68
CA LEU A 96 2.89 8.05 -3.06
C LEU A 96 2.09 7.41 -1.92
N TRP A 97 1.99 8.14 -0.81
CA TRP A 97 1.46 7.66 0.46
C TRP A 97 0.00 7.20 0.39
N ALA A 98 -0.83 7.87 -0.42
CA ALA A 98 -2.24 7.50 -0.58
C ALA A 98 -2.41 6.11 -1.19
N ASN A 99 -1.64 5.80 -2.24
CA ASN A 99 -1.69 4.50 -2.91
C ASN A 99 -1.12 3.39 -2.00
N ALA A 100 0.01 3.66 -1.33
CA ALA A 100 0.59 2.74 -0.36
C ALA A 100 -0.39 2.42 0.79
N HIS A 101 -1.11 3.44 1.30
CA HIS A 101 -2.11 3.28 2.34
C HIS A 101 -3.26 2.36 1.89
N THR A 102 -3.77 2.53 0.67
CA THR A 102 -4.83 1.67 0.12
C THR A 102 -4.38 0.20 0.08
N VAL A 103 -3.16 -0.07 -0.40
CA VAL A 103 -2.60 -1.44 -0.43
C VAL A 103 -2.47 -2.05 0.97
N ILE A 104 -2.06 -1.24 1.96
CA ILE A 104 -1.97 -1.68 3.35
C ILE A 104 -3.34 -2.06 3.89
N VAL A 105 -4.35 -1.22 3.68
CA VAL A 105 -5.71 -1.45 4.20
C VAL A 105 -6.37 -2.63 3.51
N ASP A 106 -6.21 -2.75 2.20
CA ASP A 106 -6.95 -3.74 1.42
C ASP A 106 -6.34 -5.13 1.49
N HIS A 107 -5.01 -5.23 1.56
CA HIS A 107 -4.30 -6.50 1.44
C HIS A 107 -3.34 -6.78 2.61
N LEU A 108 -2.36 -5.90 2.87
CA LEU A 108 -1.27 -6.24 3.82
C LEU A 108 -1.74 -6.36 5.27
N GLY A 109 -2.56 -5.41 5.73
CA GLY A 109 -3.13 -5.41 7.08
C GLY A 109 -3.98 -6.65 7.35
N PRO A 110 -5.01 -6.94 6.52
CA PRO A 110 -5.80 -8.16 6.61
C PRO A 110 -4.94 -9.43 6.60
N THR A 111 -4.00 -9.54 5.66
CA THR A 111 -3.16 -10.72 5.50
C THR A 111 -2.27 -10.95 6.73
N THR A 112 -1.66 -9.89 7.25
CA THR A 112 -0.79 -9.94 8.44
C THR A 112 -1.57 -10.34 9.70
N VAL A 113 -2.81 -9.86 9.84
CA VAL A 113 -3.69 -10.23 10.95
C VAL A 113 -4.11 -11.71 10.87
N ILE A 114 -4.46 -12.20 9.67
CA ILE A 114 -4.85 -13.61 9.44
C ILE A 114 -3.65 -14.53 9.66
N SER A 115 -2.51 -14.24 9.00
CA SER A 115 -1.30 -15.06 9.07
C SER A 115 -0.77 -15.12 10.50
N ASN A 116 -0.88 -14.01 11.24
CA ASN A 116 -0.39 -13.85 12.59
C ASN A 116 1.10 -14.23 12.74
N SER A 117 1.86 -14.16 11.65
CA SER A 117 3.30 -14.39 11.62
C SER A 117 4.02 -13.20 12.25
N ASP A 118 5.01 -13.44 13.11
CA ASP A 118 5.77 -12.35 13.73
C ASP A 118 6.69 -11.63 12.74
N GLY A 119 7.08 -12.31 11.64
CA GLY A 119 7.82 -11.71 10.54
C GLY A 119 7.00 -10.66 9.80
N ASP A 120 5.79 -11.02 9.38
CA ASP A 120 4.88 -10.12 8.64
C ASP A 120 4.50 -8.89 9.47
N LYS A 121 4.27 -9.08 10.78
CA LYS A 121 3.99 -7.99 11.72
C LYS A 121 5.15 -7.00 11.81
N SER A 122 6.37 -7.51 11.89
CA SER A 122 7.57 -6.67 11.97
C SER A 122 7.77 -5.91 10.66
N HIS A 123 7.57 -6.58 9.51
CA HIS A 123 7.67 -5.95 8.18
C HIS A 123 6.61 -4.85 7.99
N LEU A 124 5.37 -5.11 8.42
CA LEU A 124 4.29 -4.12 8.35
C LEU A 124 4.59 -2.89 9.22
N GLU A 125 5.14 -3.10 10.41
CA GLU A 125 5.54 -2.01 11.30
C GLU A 125 6.67 -1.17 10.71
N ASP A 126 7.67 -1.81 10.10
CA ASP A 126 8.77 -1.11 9.44
C ASP A 126 8.28 -0.29 8.25
N ILE A 127 7.27 -0.78 7.52
CA ILE A 127 6.58 -0.02 6.48
C ILE A 127 5.83 1.17 7.06
N ILE A 128 5.03 0.97 8.11
CA ILE A 128 4.23 2.03 8.74
C ILE A 128 5.12 3.15 9.29
N LYS A 129 6.27 2.82 9.89
CA LYS A 129 7.25 3.80 10.39
C LYS A 129 7.83 4.72 9.31
N LYS A 130 7.82 4.31 8.04
CA LYS A 130 8.31 5.14 6.92
C LYS A 130 7.33 6.26 6.54
N PHE A 131 6.07 6.19 6.98
CA PHE A 131 5.08 7.23 6.66
C PHE A 131 5.37 8.51 7.47
N PRO A 132 5.50 9.67 6.82
CA PRO A 132 5.71 10.92 7.52
C PRO A 132 4.43 11.30 8.28
N SER A 133 4.52 11.28 9.62
CA SER A 133 3.50 11.81 10.54
C SER A 133 2.15 11.08 10.56
N SER A 134 2.14 9.75 10.35
CA SER A 134 1.03 8.81 10.64
C SER A 134 -0.38 9.45 10.71
N GLY A 135 -0.82 10.08 9.61
CA GLY A 135 -2.16 10.69 9.52
C GLY A 135 -2.27 12.18 9.18
N LEU A 136 -1.17 12.96 9.12
CA LEU A 136 -1.26 14.35 8.61
C LEU A 136 -1.42 14.41 7.08
N ILE A 137 -0.83 13.47 6.36
CA ILE A 137 -0.83 13.44 4.90
C ILE A 137 -2.02 12.64 4.34
N ILE A 138 -2.53 11.68 5.12
CA ILE A 138 -3.61 10.77 4.69
C ILE A 138 -4.85 11.03 5.55
N PRO A 139 -5.92 11.62 5.00
CA PRO A 139 -7.13 11.98 5.75
C PRO A 139 -7.81 10.81 6.45
N ASP A 140 -7.76 9.60 5.85
CA ASP A 140 -8.41 8.39 6.36
C ASP A 140 -7.46 7.44 7.10
N TRP A 141 -6.27 7.89 7.52
CA TRP A 141 -5.29 7.06 8.22
C TRP A 141 -5.88 6.35 9.45
N ASN A 142 -6.64 7.10 10.27
CA ASN A 142 -7.25 6.59 11.49
C ASN A 142 -8.30 5.50 11.26
N LYS A 143 -8.87 5.42 10.04
CA LYS A 143 -9.84 4.40 9.64
C LYS A 143 -9.18 3.24 8.88
N GLY A 144 -7.90 3.35 8.57
CA GLY A 144 -7.16 2.42 7.72
C GLY A 144 -5.88 1.93 8.42
N ALA A 145 -4.71 2.30 7.88
CA ALA A 145 -3.42 1.80 8.35
C ALA A 145 -3.15 2.07 9.84
N GLY A 146 -3.69 3.17 10.40
CA GLY A 146 -3.57 3.51 11.82
C GLY A 146 -4.23 2.47 12.75
N ILE A 147 -5.26 1.75 12.29
CA ILE A 147 -5.88 0.66 13.06
C ILE A 147 -4.85 -0.48 13.24
N TYR A 148 -4.12 -0.81 12.18
CA TYR A 148 -3.10 -1.86 12.22
C TYR A 148 -1.90 -1.46 13.07
N GLU A 149 -1.46 -0.20 12.98
CA GLU A 149 -0.41 0.35 13.85
C GLU A 149 -0.76 0.18 15.34
N LYS A 150 -1.98 0.58 15.74
CA LYS A 150 -2.46 0.45 17.12
C LYS A 150 -2.65 -0.99 17.54
N TYR A 151 -3.15 -1.84 16.64
CA TYR A 151 -3.27 -3.28 16.90
C TYR A 151 -1.91 -3.94 17.15
N LEU A 152 -0.88 -3.61 16.35
CA LEU A 152 0.48 -4.12 16.55
C LEU A 152 1.07 -3.63 17.88
N SER A 153 0.82 -2.37 18.27
CA SER A 153 1.22 -1.83 19.57
C SER A 153 0.60 -2.63 20.72
N LEU A 154 -0.70 -2.93 20.66
CA LEU A 154 -1.40 -3.72 21.68
C LEU A 154 -0.97 -5.19 21.74
N LEU A 155 -0.43 -5.74 20.66
CA LEU A 155 0.13 -7.09 20.69
C LEU A 155 1.49 -7.14 21.40
N LYS A 156 2.24 -6.04 21.40
CA LYS A 156 3.56 -5.93 22.03
C LYS A 156 3.48 -5.51 23.49
N ASP A 157 2.64 -4.53 23.81
CA ASP A 157 2.37 -4.15 25.19
C ASP A 157 1.32 -5.09 25.77
N GLU A 158 1.68 -5.90 26.77
CA GLU A 158 0.82 -6.89 27.43
C GLU A 158 -0.38 -6.31 28.23
N GLY A 159 -0.92 -5.14 27.85
CA GLY A 159 -2.32 -4.80 28.15
C GLY A 159 -2.60 -3.52 28.93
N GLU A 160 -1.97 -2.39 28.66
CA GLU A 160 -2.25 -1.17 29.45
C GLU A 160 -2.60 0.12 28.70
N SER A 161 -2.63 0.17 27.37
CA SER A 161 -3.15 1.36 26.69
C SER A 161 -4.65 1.25 26.44
N LEU A 162 -5.44 1.50 27.50
CA LEU A 162 -6.90 1.72 27.38
C LEU A 162 -7.25 2.71 26.25
N LYS A 163 -6.37 3.68 26.00
CA LYS A 163 -6.49 4.66 24.91
C LYS A 163 -6.42 4.03 23.52
N ASP A 164 -5.53 3.05 23.29
CA ASP A 164 -5.45 2.39 21.99
C ASP A 164 -6.62 1.43 21.79
N LEU A 165 -7.12 0.82 22.87
CA LEU A 165 -8.35 0.01 22.82
C LEU A 165 -9.59 0.86 22.54
N GLU A 166 -9.73 2.00 23.20
CA GLU A 166 -10.83 2.95 22.96
C GLU A 166 -10.78 3.47 21.52
N PHE A 167 -9.58 3.79 21.03
CA PHE A 167 -9.37 4.14 19.63
C PHE A 167 -9.84 3.02 18.70
N LEU A 168 -9.38 1.79 18.88
CA LEU A 168 -9.80 0.67 18.04
C LEU A 168 -11.32 0.46 18.09
N LEU A 169 -11.93 0.46 19.27
CA LEU A 169 -13.38 0.28 19.42
C LEU A 169 -14.18 1.39 18.73
N SER A 170 -13.67 2.62 18.73
CA SER A 170 -14.32 3.75 18.07
C SER A 170 -14.18 3.74 16.54
N TYR A 171 -13.04 3.29 16.00
CA TYR A 171 -12.75 3.34 14.57
C TYR A 171 -12.98 2.02 13.82
N LEU A 172 -13.04 0.88 14.52
CA LEU A 172 -13.35 -0.44 13.94
C LEU A 172 -14.69 -0.47 13.18
N PRO A 173 -15.79 0.14 13.67
CA PRO A 173 -17.06 0.18 12.93
C PRO A 173 -16.98 0.95 11.61
N PHE A 174 -15.98 1.84 11.47
CA PHE A 174 -15.78 2.68 10.30
C PHE A 174 -14.68 2.15 9.37
N ALA A 175 -14.01 1.06 9.73
CA ALA A 175 -13.07 0.38 8.86
C ALA A 175 -13.83 -0.14 7.63
N LYS A 176 -13.39 0.27 6.43
CA LYS A 176 -14.10 0.03 5.18
C LYS A 176 -14.09 -1.46 4.85
N ALA A 177 -15.20 -2.12 5.17
CA ALA A 177 -15.42 -3.55 5.02
C ALA A 177 -16.01 -3.94 3.67
N GLU A 178 -15.28 -3.68 2.59
CA GLU A 178 -15.82 -3.88 1.25
C GLU A 178 -15.69 -5.34 0.78
N SER A 179 -14.65 -6.08 1.18
CA SER A 179 -14.43 -7.48 0.76
C SER A 179 -14.58 -8.53 1.89
N PHE A 180 -15.00 -9.75 1.54
CA PHE A 180 -15.07 -10.89 2.47
C PHE A 180 -13.70 -11.24 3.07
N GLU A 181 -12.62 -11.10 2.28
CA GLU A 181 -11.25 -11.29 2.76
C GLU A 181 -10.80 -10.22 3.76
N GLN A 182 -11.42 -9.04 3.74
CA GLN A 182 -11.21 -8.00 4.74
C GLN A 182 -12.07 -8.25 6.00
N LYS A 183 -13.27 -8.85 5.84
CA LYS A 183 -14.18 -9.20 6.95
C LYS A 183 -13.69 -10.35 7.83
N VAL A 184 -13.06 -11.36 7.24
CA VAL A 184 -12.54 -12.53 7.97
C VAL A 184 -11.50 -12.13 9.04
N PRO A 185 -10.47 -11.30 8.77
CA PRO A 185 -9.54 -10.83 9.78
C PRO A 185 -10.22 -10.04 10.91
N TRP A 186 -11.26 -9.25 10.64
CA TRP A 186 -11.97 -8.51 11.70
C TRP A 186 -12.74 -9.44 12.63
N ILE A 187 -13.43 -10.43 12.07
CA ILE A 187 -14.11 -11.47 12.87
C ILE A 187 -13.09 -12.29 13.66
N TRP A 188 -11.90 -12.55 13.08
CA TRP A 188 -10.83 -13.28 13.75
C TRP A 188 -10.17 -12.46 14.86
N CYS A 189 -9.90 -11.17 14.64
CA CYS A 189 -9.42 -10.23 15.66
C CYS A 189 -10.41 -10.12 16.82
N LEU A 190 -11.69 -9.90 16.55
CA LEU A 190 -12.74 -9.87 17.58
C LEU A 190 -12.83 -11.18 18.34
N ARG A 191 -12.77 -12.33 17.65
CA ARG A 191 -12.84 -13.65 18.29
C ARG A 191 -11.59 -13.94 19.13
N LYS A 192 -10.39 -13.61 18.64
CA LYS A 192 -9.12 -13.78 19.37
C LYS A 192 -9.06 -12.84 20.58
N TRP A 193 -9.57 -11.62 20.43
CA TRP A 193 -9.74 -10.65 21.51
C TRP A 193 -10.72 -11.15 22.57
N VAL A 194 -11.93 -11.56 22.20
CA VAL A 194 -12.95 -12.14 23.10
C VAL A 194 -12.41 -13.38 23.83
N THR A 195 -11.71 -14.28 23.13
CA THR A 195 -11.13 -15.47 23.76
C THR A 195 -9.94 -15.19 24.67
N ARG A 196 -9.21 -14.10 24.47
CA ARG A 196 -8.12 -13.66 25.35
C ARG A 196 -8.67 -12.92 26.58
N PHE A 197 -9.68 -12.07 26.41
CA PHE A 197 -10.36 -11.36 27.51
C PHE A 197 -11.19 -12.30 28.41
N LEU A 198 -11.84 -13.32 27.84
CA LEU A 198 -12.55 -14.36 28.60
C LEU A 198 -11.60 -15.33 29.33
N LYS A 199 -10.31 -15.38 28.94
CA LYS A 199 -9.30 -16.24 29.58
C LYS A 199 -8.44 -15.53 30.62
N THR A 200 -8.52 -14.21 30.78
CA THR A 200 -7.88 -13.49 31.89
C THR A 200 -8.78 -13.52 33.14
N PRO A 201 -8.53 -14.37 34.15
CA PRO A 201 -9.41 -14.57 35.29
C PRO A 201 -9.12 -13.59 36.45
N SER A 202 -8.55 -12.41 36.19
CA SER A 202 -8.07 -11.51 37.25
C SER A 202 -8.90 -10.24 37.48
N LEU A 203 -10.04 -10.04 36.80
CA LEU A 203 -10.89 -8.85 37.02
C LEU A 203 -12.36 -9.13 37.34
N ILE A 204 -12.69 -10.33 37.84
CA ILE A 204 -14.01 -10.63 38.38
C ILE A 204 -13.87 -11.02 39.85
N LEU A 205 -14.01 -10.02 40.74
CA LEU A 205 -14.74 -10.03 42.03
C LEU A 205 -14.13 -9.03 43.03
N PRO A 206 -14.86 -7.99 43.49
CA PRO A 206 -14.97 -7.74 44.91
C PRO A 206 -16.04 -8.68 45.45
N ARG A 207 -15.55 -9.77 46.04
CA ARG A 207 -16.34 -10.68 46.86
C ARG A 207 -16.74 -9.91 48.13
N ASN A 208 -17.91 -9.27 48.14
CA ASN A 208 -18.46 -8.76 49.39
C ASN A 208 -19.98 -8.90 49.45
N ARG A 209 -20.44 -10.05 49.95
CA ARG A 209 -21.65 -10.21 50.76
C ARG A 209 -21.51 -11.42 51.66
N ARG A 210 -21.20 -11.18 52.94
CA ARG A 210 -21.89 -11.76 54.11
C ARG A 210 -21.25 -11.23 55.40
N CYS A 211 -21.90 -10.23 55.99
CA CYS A 211 -22.52 -10.33 57.31
C CYS A 211 -23.94 -9.77 57.16
#